data_AF-A0A5E4CEI9-F1
#
_entry.id   AF-A0A5E4CEI9-F1
#
_cell.length_a   1.000
_cell.length_b   1.000
_cell.length_c   1.000
_cell.angle_alpha   90.00
_cell.angle_beta   90.00
_cell.angle_gamma   90.00
#
_symmetry.space_group_name_H-M   'P 1'
#
loop_
_entity.id
_entity.type
_entity.pdbx_description
1 polymer ?
#
loop_
_entity_poly.entity_id
_entity_poly.type
_entity_poly.pdbx_seq_one_letter_code
_entity_poly.pdbx_strand_id
1 'polypeptide(L)'
;LQFGFTTIFVAAFPLAPLLALLNNIIEIRLDAYKFVTQWRRPLASRAKDIGIWYGILEGIGILSVITNAFVIAITSDFIPRLVYAYKYGPCAGQGEAGQKCMVGYVNASLSVFQISDFENRSEPESDGSEFSGTPLKYCRYRDYRDPPHSLVPYGYTLQFWHVLAARLAFIIVFEHLVFCIKHLISYLIPDLPKDLRDRMRREKYLIQEMMYEAELERLQKERKERKKNGKAHHNEWP
;
A
#
# COMPACT_ATOMS: atom_id res chain seq x y z
N LEU A 1 -6.58 -4.81 -10.78
CA LEU A 1 -5.86 -3.67 -11.39
C LEU A 1 -6.21 -2.34 -10.74
N GLN A 2 -7.47 -1.91 -10.72
CA GLN A 2 -7.90 -0.64 -10.10
C GLN A 2 -7.41 -0.48 -8.66
N PHE A 3 -7.53 -1.53 -7.83
CA PHE A 3 -6.97 -1.55 -6.47
C PHE A 3 -5.48 -1.22 -6.43
N GLY A 4 -4.69 -1.74 -7.36
CA GLY A 4 -3.26 -1.46 -7.46
C GLY A 4 -2.99 0.01 -7.82
N PHE A 5 -3.72 0.59 -8.77
CA PHE A 5 -3.58 2.03 -9.08
C PHE A 5 -3.90 2.91 -7.87
N THR A 6 -4.92 2.55 -7.10
CA THR A 6 -5.31 3.32 -5.90
C THR A 6 -4.36 3.18 -4.73
N THR A 7 -3.60 2.08 -4.62
CA THR A 7 -2.75 1.82 -3.45
C THR A 7 -1.27 2.06 -3.75
N ILE A 8 -0.76 1.65 -4.90
CA ILE A 8 0.67 1.71 -5.25
C ILE A 8 1.14 3.15 -5.51
N PHE A 9 0.27 3.99 -6.10
CA PHE A 9 0.64 5.34 -6.56
C PHE A 9 -0.07 6.47 -5.81
N VAL A 10 -0.66 6.18 -4.64
CA VAL A 10 -1.43 7.16 -3.88
C VAL A 10 -0.57 8.34 -3.41
N ALA A 11 0.72 8.11 -3.11
CA ALA A 11 1.64 9.17 -2.72
C ALA A 11 1.92 10.18 -3.86
N ALA A 12 1.81 9.73 -5.12
CA ALA A 12 1.99 10.60 -6.29
C ALA A 12 0.69 11.29 -6.72
N PHE A 13 -0.45 10.61 -6.60
CA PHE A 13 -1.75 11.14 -7.01
C PHE A 13 -2.83 10.89 -5.94
N PRO A 14 -3.09 11.86 -5.04
CA PRO A 14 -4.01 11.67 -3.92
C PRO A 14 -5.49 11.57 -4.33
N LEU A 15 -5.85 11.99 -5.54
CA LEU A 15 -7.23 11.93 -6.06
C LEU A 15 -7.61 10.56 -6.64
N ALA A 16 -6.67 9.60 -6.72
CA ALA A 16 -6.93 8.26 -7.27
C ALA A 16 -8.13 7.54 -6.62
N PRO A 17 -8.29 7.55 -5.28
CA PRO A 17 -9.42 6.87 -4.63
C PRO A 17 -10.78 7.45 -5.01
N LEU A 18 -10.87 8.76 -5.23
CA LEU A 18 -12.11 9.42 -5.65
C LEU A 18 -12.52 8.96 -7.05
N LEU A 19 -11.58 8.91 -8.00
CA LEU A 19 -11.84 8.42 -9.35
C LEU A 19 -12.22 6.94 -9.35
N ALA A 20 -11.57 6.14 -8.51
CA ALA A 20 -11.91 4.74 -8.33
C ALA A 20 -13.32 4.55 -7.75
N LEU A 21 -13.75 5.41 -6.81
CA LEU A 21 -15.10 5.37 -6.27
C LEU A 21 -16.15 5.67 -7.35
N LEU A 22 -15.94 6.73 -8.14
CA LEU A 22 -16.84 7.08 -9.24
C LEU A 22 -16.91 5.95 -10.28
N ASN A 23 -15.76 5.37 -10.64
CA ASN A 23 -15.71 4.23 -11.54
C ASN A 23 -16.51 3.05 -10.97
N ASN A 24 -16.32 2.69 -9.70
CA ASN A 24 -17.04 1.58 -9.06
C ASN A 24 -18.57 1.80 -9.00
N ILE A 25 -19.04 3.04 -8.80
CA ILE A 25 -20.48 3.34 -8.80
C ILE A 25 -21.10 3.05 -10.17
N ILE A 26 -20.41 3.45 -11.24
CA ILE A 26 -20.85 3.20 -12.62
C ILE A 26 -20.74 1.71 -12.95
N GLU A 27 -19.61 1.08 -12.60
CA GLU A 27 -19.32 -0.33 -12.89
C GLU A 27 -20.37 -1.26 -12.30
N ILE A 28 -20.79 -1.05 -11.04
CA ILE A 28 -21.84 -1.88 -10.40
C ILE A 28 -23.13 -1.87 -11.21
N ARG A 29 -23.51 -0.72 -11.78
CA ARG A 29 -24.74 -0.60 -12.59
C ARG A 29 -24.59 -1.23 -13.96
N LEU A 30 -23.43 -1.04 -14.60
CA LEU A 30 -23.13 -1.61 -15.90
C LEU A 30 -23.02 -3.13 -15.85
N ASP A 31 -22.36 -3.68 -14.84
CA ASP A 31 -22.26 -5.13 -14.63
C ASP A 31 -23.64 -5.74 -14.37
N ALA A 32 -24.48 -5.12 -13.52
CA ALA A 32 -25.84 -5.57 -13.30
C ALA A 32 -26.66 -5.58 -14.60
N TYR A 33 -26.57 -4.51 -15.42
CA TYR A 33 -27.23 -4.44 -16.70
C TYR A 33 -26.77 -5.56 -17.65
N LYS A 34 -25.46 -5.81 -17.72
CA LYS A 34 -24.85 -6.87 -18.53
C LYS A 34 -25.35 -8.26 -18.14
N PHE A 35 -25.38 -8.56 -16.84
CA PHE A 35 -25.88 -9.84 -16.33
C PHE A 35 -27.37 -10.07 -16.61
N VAL A 36 -28.19 -9.01 -16.58
CA VAL A 36 -29.65 -9.14 -16.76
C VAL A 36 -30.05 -9.14 -18.24
N THR A 37 -29.38 -8.38 -19.10
CA THR A 37 -29.83 -8.15 -20.49
C THR A 37 -28.97 -8.82 -21.55
N GLN A 38 -27.65 -8.97 -21.34
CA GLN A 38 -26.72 -9.42 -22.37
C GLN A 38 -26.31 -10.89 -22.23
N TRP A 39 -26.23 -11.40 -21.01
CA TRP A 39 -25.71 -12.75 -20.74
C TRP A 39 -26.81 -13.76 -20.46
N ARG A 40 -26.59 -15.00 -20.90
CA ARG A 40 -27.42 -16.14 -20.50
C ARG A 40 -27.18 -16.44 -19.02
N ARG A 41 -28.24 -16.81 -18.31
CA ARG A 41 -28.18 -17.15 -16.88
C ARG A 41 -27.11 -18.22 -16.59
N PRO A 42 -26.11 -17.91 -15.73
CA PRO A 42 -25.10 -18.88 -15.34
C PRO A 42 -25.66 -19.92 -14.36
N LEU A 43 -25.02 -21.09 -14.28
CA LEU A 43 -25.30 -22.10 -13.27
C LEU A 43 -24.79 -21.62 -11.90
N ALA A 44 -25.63 -21.77 -10.87
CA ALA A 44 -25.28 -21.34 -9.54
C ALA A 44 -24.18 -22.23 -8.96
N SER A 45 -23.06 -21.63 -8.58
CA SER A 45 -21.97 -22.27 -7.83
C SER A 45 -21.90 -21.65 -6.43
N ARG A 46 -21.68 -22.49 -5.41
CA ARG A 46 -21.48 -22.01 -4.04
C ARG A 46 -19.99 -21.89 -3.77
N ALA A 47 -19.53 -20.67 -3.52
CA ALA A 47 -18.19 -20.37 -3.03
C ALA A 47 -18.29 -19.73 -1.64
N LYS A 48 -17.39 -20.10 -0.74
CA LYS A 48 -17.31 -19.50 0.60
C LYS A 48 -16.55 -18.16 0.56
N ASP A 49 -15.54 -18.07 -0.31
CA ASP A 49 -14.58 -16.97 -0.36
C ASP A 49 -14.27 -16.56 -1.81
N ILE A 50 -13.61 -15.42 -1.98
CA ILE A 50 -13.14 -14.91 -3.28
C ILE A 50 -11.96 -15.72 -3.86
N GLY A 51 -11.38 -16.64 -3.10
CA GLY A 51 -10.29 -17.52 -3.51
C GLY A 51 -8.94 -16.81 -3.65
N ILE A 52 -8.18 -17.14 -4.71
CA ILE A 52 -6.82 -16.66 -4.98
C ILE A 52 -6.70 -15.12 -4.97
N TRP A 53 -7.79 -14.43 -5.31
CA TRP A 53 -7.83 -12.96 -5.35
C TRP A 53 -7.51 -12.33 -4.00
N TYR A 54 -7.81 -13.00 -2.88
CA TYR A 54 -7.42 -12.51 -1.56
C TYR A 54 -5.91 -12.39 -1.43
N GLY A 55 -5.17 -13.46 -1.77
CA GLY A 55 -3.70 -13.45 -1.73
C GLY A 55 -3.08 -12.45 -2.71
N ILE A 56 -3.70 -12.25 -3.88
CA ILE A 56 -3.26 -11.22 -4.84
C ILE A 56 -3.43 -9.82 -4.26
N LEU A 57 -4.58 -9.52 -3.65
CA LEU A 57 -4.84 -8.21 -3.03
C LEU A 57 -3.90 -7.96 -1.85
N GLU A 58 -3.62 -8.99 -1.05
CA GLU A 58 -2.64 -8.91 0.04
C GLU A 58 -1.23 -8.63 -0.48
N GLY A 59 -0.80 -9.34 -1.53
CA GLY A 59 0.49 -9.12 -2.17
C GLY A 59 0.63 -7.70 -2.75
N ILE A 60 -0.42 -7.19 -3.42
CA ILE A 60 -0.48 -5.80 -3.89
C ILE A 60 -0.41 -4.83 -2.70
N GLY A 61 -1.04 -5.15 -1.57
CA GLY A 61 -0.96 -4.34 -0.36
C GLY A 61 0.46 -4.23 0.20
N ILE A 62 1.22 -5.33 0.21
CA ILE A 62 2.63 -5.33 0.64
C ILE A 62 3.49 -4.52 -0.35
N LEU A 63 3.33 -4.77 -1.65
CA LEU A 63 4.06 -4.05 -2.71
C LEU A 63 3.75 -2.54 -2.69
N SER A 64 2.52 -2.16 -2.35
CA SER A 64 2.10 -0.76 -2.22
C SER A 64 2.88 -0.02 -1.15
N VAL A 65 3.15 -0.62 0.01
CA VAL A 65 3.94 0.01 1.08
C VAL A 65 5.35 0.32 0.59
N ILE A 66 6.01 -0.67 -0.01
CA ILE A 66 7.37 -0.55 -0.55
C ILE A 66 7.39 0.54 -1.64
N THR A 67 6.50 0.46 -2.62
CA THR A 67 6.50 1.40 -3.75
C THR A 67 6.26 2.84 -3.30
N ASN A 68 5.32 3.08 -2.38
CA ASN A 68 5.09 4.43 -1.87
C ASN A 68 6.29 4.97 -1.08
N ALA A 69 7.01 4.12 -0.34
CA ALA A 69 8.25 4.52 0.33
C ALA A 69 9.30 5.03 -0.68
N PHE A 70 9.49 4.28 -1.77
CA PHE A 70 10.39 4.68 -2.86
C PHE A 70 9.93 5.94 -3.59
N VAL A 71 8.64 6.08 -3.88
CA VAL A 71 8.07 7.28 -4.50
C VAL A 71 8.36 8.51 -3.63
N ILE A 72 8.09 8.43 -2.33
CA ILE A 72 8.33 9.56 -1.42
C ILE A 72 9.84 9.84 -1.26
N ALA A 73 10.68 8.82 -1.20
CA ALA A 73 12.12 9.03 -0.98
C ALA A 73 12.85 9.55 -2.23
N ILE A 74 12.56 8.96 -3.40
CA ILE A 74 13.36 9.15 -4.62
C ILE A 74 12.77 10.23 -5.52
N THR A 75 11.46 10.19 -5.79
CA THR A 75 10.86 11.10 -6.77
C THR A 75 10.41 12.42 -6.15
N SER A 76 10.03 12.43 -4.87
CA SER A 76 9.68 13.66 -4.17
C SER A 76 10.90 14.47 -3.73
N ASP A 77 10.73 15.80 -3.72
CA ASP A 77 11.68 16.74 -3.13
C ASP A 77 11.59 16.83 -1.60
N PHE A 78 10.80 15.97 -0.95
CA PHE A 78 10.63 15.98 0.50
C PHE A 78 11.95 15.78 1.26
N ILE A 79 12.69 14.70 0.96
CA ILE A 79 13.93 14.36 1.69
C ILE A 79 15.03 15.40 1.48
N PRO A 80 15.36 15.83 0.24
CA PRO A 80 16.43 16.82 0.06
C PRO A 80 16.10 18.18 0.67
N ARG A 81 14.83 18.60 0.67
CA ARG A 81 14.38 19.81 1.37
C ARG A 81 14.56 19.70 2.88
N LEU A 82 14.25 18.53 3.45
CA LEU A 82 14.41 18.25 4.87
C LEU A 82 15.90 18.30 5.27
N VAL A 83 16.76 17.61 4.53
CA VAL A 83 18.22 17.60 4.77
C VAL A 83 18.79 19.00 4.65
N TYR A 84 18.37 19.78 3.64
CA TYR A 84 18.78 21.17 3.52
C TYR A 84 18.36 21.98 4.75
N ALA A 85 17.07 21.97 5.11
CA ALA A 85 16.55 22.78 6.21
C ALA A 85 17.29 22.51 7.54
N TYR A 86 17.62 21.25 7.84
CA TYR A 86 18.24 20.87 9.11
C TYR A 86 19.77 20.93 9.13
N LYS A 87 20.46 20.80 7.99
CA LYS A 87 21.93 20.69 7.95
C LYS A 87 22.64 21.82 7.20
N TYR A 88 22.01 22.40 6.19
CA TYR A 88 22.68 23.32 5.23
C TYR A 88 21.99 24.69 5.09
N GLY A 89 20.72 24.78 5.46
CA GLY A 89 19.93 26.00 5.34
C GLY A 89 20.13 26.93 6.53
N PRO A 90 19.52 28.13 6.48
CA PRO A 90 19.60 29.14 7.55
C PRO A 90 19.23 28.58 8.94
N CYS A 91 18.31 27.63 9.01
CA CYS A 91 17.85 27.02 10.26
C CYS A 91 18.81 25.98 10.87
N ALA A 92 19.89 25.62 10.17
CA ALA A 92 20.94 24.73 10.68
C ALA A 92 21.96 25.43 11.59
N GLY A 93 21.74 26.71 11.94
CA GLY A 93 22.60 27.51 12.82
C GLY A 93 23.47 28.55 12.10
N GLN A 94 23.27 28.76 10.80
CA GLN A 94 24.01 29.74 9.98
C GLN A 94 23.14 30.93 9.51
N GLY A 95 21.86 30.96 9.88
CA GLY A 95 20.90 31.97 9.46
C GLY A 95 20.69 33.09 10.47
N GLU A 96 20.29 34.24 9.97
CA GLU A 96 19.85 35.36 10.80
C GLU A 96 18.46 35.09 11.41
N ALA A 97 18.22 35.63 12.61
CA ALA A 97 16.94 35.50 13.29
C ALA A 97 15.80 36.11 12.45
N GLY A 98 14.82 35.28 12.08
CA GLY A 98 13.66 35.67 11.25
C GLY A 98 13.70 35.23 9.78
N GLN A 99 14.80 34.63 9.33
CA GLN A 99 14.90 34.11 7.96
C GLN A 99 14.17 32.76 7.80
N LYS A 100 13.43 32.57 6.69
CA LYS A 100 12.75 31.28 6.41
C LYS A 100 13.79 30.18 6.13
N CYS A 101 13.56 28.97 6.65
CA CYS A 101 14.50 27.84 6.54
C CYS A 101 14.84 27.39 5.11
N MET A 102 14.03 27.76 4.12
CA MET A 102 14.18 27.32 2.73
C MET A 102 14.78 28.39 1.81
N VAL A 103 15.21 29.54 2.35
CA VAL A 103 15.90 30.57 1.55
C VAL A 103 17.20 30.00 1.03
N GLY A 104 17.44 30.14 -0.28
CA GLY A 104 18.65 29.63 -0.94
C GLY A 104 18.59 28.17 -1.38
N TYR A 105 17.50 27.44 -1.08
CA TYR A 105 17.38 26.01 -1.42
C TYR A 105 17.61 25.73 -2.91
N VAL A 106 16.98 26.51 -3.80
CA VAL A 106 17.12 26.30 -5.26
C VAL A 106 18.57 26.48 -5.70
N ASN A 107 19.26 27.50 -5.19
CA ASN A 107 20.66 27.76 -5.52
C ASN A 107 21.60 26.67 -4.97
N ALA A 108 21.27 26.09 -3.82
CA ALA A 108 22.02 24.97 -3.23
C ALA A 108 21.73 23.62 -3.92
N SER A 109 20.53 23.44 -4.47
CA SER A 109 20.11 22.21 -5.16
C SER A 109 20.62 22.10 -6.61
N LEU A 110 21.29 23.14 -7.10
CA LEU A 110 21.78 23.24 -8.47
C LEU A 110 23.31 23.24 -8.47
N SER A 111 23.91 22.30 -9.20
CA SER A 111 25.33 22.28 -9.51
C SER A 111 25.62 23.13 -10.74
N VAL A 112 26.85 23.67 -10.80
CA VAL A 112 27.32 24.51 -11.90
C VAL A 112 28.14 23.65 -12.85
N PHE A 113 27.86 23.76 -14.15
CA PHE A 113 28.63 23.15 -15.23
C PHE A 113 29.23 24.23 -16.13
N GLN A 114 30.50 24.10 -16.46
CA GLN A 114 31.16 25.02 -17.40
C GLN A 114 30.97 24.52 -18.82
N ILE A 115 30.46 25.37 -19.72
CA ILE A 115 30.09 24.94 -21.09
C ILE A 115 31.32 24.54 -21.90
N SER A 116 32.49 25.09 -21.60
CA SER A 116 33.76 24.67 -22.23
C SER A 116 34.16 23.21 -21.97
N ASP A 117 33.54 22.56 -20.99
CA ASP A 117 33.92 21.21 -20.55
C ASP A 117 33.06 20.13 -21.21
N PHE A 118 32.21 20.50 -22.19
CA PHE A 118 31.50 19.53 -23.02
C PHE A 118 32.47 18.71 -23.88
N GLU A 119 32.18 17.43 -24.03
CA GLU A 119 32.85 16.61 -25.06
C GLU A 119 32.44 17.11 -26.45
N ASN A 120 33.35 17.09 -27.43
CA ASN A 120 33.10 17.59 -28.80
C ASN A 120 31.81 17.05 -29.47
N ARG A 121 31.33 15.87 -29.08
CA ARG A 121 30.11 15.24 -29.61
C ARG A 121 28.81 15.75 -28.98
N SER A 122 28.91 16.44 -27.85
CA SER A 122 27.78 16.89 -27.02
C SER A 122 27.79 18.40 -26.84
N GLU A 123 28.69 19.10 -27.53
CA GLU A 123 28.75 20.56 -27.54
C GLU A 123 27.48 21.13 -28.18
N PRO A 124 26.83 22.11 -27.54
CA PRO A 124 25.62 22.72 -28.08
C PRO A 124 25.92 23.51 -29.36
N GLU A 125 25.05 23.40 -30.37
CA GLU A 125 25.18 24.13 -31.64
C GLU A 125 25.03 25.66 -31.50
N SER A 126 24.51 26.13 -30.36
CA SER A 126 24.33 27.55 -30.08
C SER A 126 24.94 27.94 -28.74
N ASP A 127 25.61 29.09 -28.69
CA ASP A 127 26.25 29.64 -27.48
C ASP A 127 25.24 30.20 -26.46
N GLY A 128 23.93 30.01 -26.68
CA GLY A 128 22.84 30.56 -25.87
C GLY A 128 22.73 32.09 -25.91
N SER A 129 23.46 32.74 -26.82
CA SER A 129 23.46 34.20 -27.03
C SER A 129 22.09 34.75 -27.42
N GLU A 130 21.23 33.92 -28.03
CA GLU A 130 19.85 34.24 -28.37
C GLU A 130 18.97 34.48 -27.13
N PHE A 131 19.26 33.82 -26.01
CA PHE A 131 18.48 33.95 -24.78
C PHE A 131 18.99 35.06 -23.86
N SER A 132 20.31 35.25 -23.80
CA SER A 132 20.95 36.13 -22.81
C SER A 132 21.64 37.35 -23.41
N GLY A 133 21.68 37.52 -24.73
CA GLY A 133 22.39 38.59 -25.44
C GLY A 133 23.92 38.47 -25.41
N THR A 134 24.47 37.57 -24.60
CA THR A 134 25.90 37.25 -24.46
C THR A 134 26.12 35.74 -24.44
N PRO A 135 27.27 35.23 -24.90
CA PRO A 135 27.57 33.80 -24.82
C PRO A 135 27.54 33.31 -23.38
N LEU A 136 26.81 32.23 -23.12
CA LEU A 136 26.71 31.61 -21.80
C LEU A 136 28.06 30.95 -21.44
N LYS A 137 28.54 31.19 -20.22
CA LYS A 137 29.80 30.59 -19.72
C LYS A 137 29.58 29.33 -18.88
N TYR A 138 28.49 29.30 -18.14
CA TYR A 138 28.12 28.20 -17.26
C TYR A 138 26.61 27.96 -17.32
N CYS A 139 26.21 26.72 -17.12
CA CYS A 139 24.82 26.32 -16.94
C CYS A 139 24.62 25.66 -15.57
N ARG A 140 23.37 25.53 -15.14
CA ARG A 140 23.00 24.91 -13.87
C ARG A 140 22.15 23.68 -14.12
N TYR A 141 22.45 22.59 -13.43
CA TYR A 141 21.71 21.34 -13.51
C TYR A 141 21.41 20.81 -12.12
N ARG A 142 20.40 19.95 -12.02
CA ARG A 142 19.92 19.44 -10.73
C ARG A 142 20.76 18.24 -10.31
N ASP A 143 21.83 18.51 -9.58
CA ASP A 143 22.66 17.50 -8.91
C ASP A 143 23.45 18.13 -7.76
N TYR A 144 24.08 17.31 -6.92
CA TYR A 144 24.89 17.74 -5.78
C TYR A 144 26.38 17.51 -6.08
N ARG A 145 26.90 18.22 -7.09
CA ARG A 145 28.29 18.11 -7.56
C ARG A 145 29.12 19.34 -7.28
N ASP A 146 30.41 19.11 -7.08
CA ASP A 146 31.39 20.16 -6.85
C ASP A 146 31.56 21.06 -8.09
N PRO A 147 31.81 22.37 -7.90
CA PRO A 147 31.95 23.33 -8.99
C PRO A 147 33.22 23.08 -9.83
N PRO A 148 33.31 23.64 -11.05
CA PRO A 148 34.45 23.44 -11.96
C PRO A 148 35.80 23.93 -11.40
N HIS A 149 35.77 24.87 -10.45
CA HIS A 149 36.98 25.43 -9.84
C HIS A 149 37.48 24.65 -8.60
N SER A 150 36.85 23.52 -8.26
CA SER A 150 37.26 22.71 -7.11
C SER A 150 38.48 21.84 -7.44
N LEU A 151 39.11 21.26 -6.41
CA LEU A 151 40.24 20.33 -6.58
C LEU A 151 39.88 19.08 -7.40
N VAL A 152 38.62 18.66 -7.33
CA VAL A 152 38.07 17.51 -8.06
C VAL A 152 36.77 17.98 -8.73
N PRO A 153 36.84 18.57 -9.92
CA PRO A 153 35.67 19.15 -10.59
C PRO A 153 34.62 18.07 -10.86
N TYR A 154 33.34 18.44 -10.69
CA TYR A 154 32.20 17.58 -10.95
C TYR A 154 32.09 16.29 -10.09
N GLY A 155 32.90 16.18 -9.04
CA GLY A 155 32.80 15.12 -8.02
C GLY A 155 31.53 15.22 -7.17
N TYR A 156 31.14 14.13 -6.51
CA TYR A 156 30.00 14.14 -5.59
C TYR A 156 30.34 14.88 -4.29
N THR A 157 29.50 15.85 -3.93
CA THR A 157 29.64 16.58 -2.68
C THR A 157 29.20 15.75 -1.47
N LEU A 158 29.56 16.19 -0.25
CA LEU A 158 29.01 15.60 0.98
C LEU A 158 27.47 15.75 1.08
N GLN A 159 26.89 16.77 0.44
CA GLN A 159 25.43 16.94 0.38
C GLN A 159 24.76 15.76 -0.32
N PHE A 160 25.36 15.28 -1.42
CA PHE A 160 24.87 14.10 -2.14
C PHE A 160 24.74 12.89 -1.21
N TRP A 161 25.79 12.60 -0.45
CA TRP A 161 25.84 11.44 0.45
C TRP A 161 24.88 11.58 1.63
N HIS A 162 24.73 12.76 2.22
CA HIS A 162 23.72 12.98 3.27
C HIS A 162 22.30 12.80 2.74
N VAL A 163 21.99 13.31 1.54
CA VAL A 163 20.66 13.12 0.92
C VAL A 163 20.42 11.65 0.61
N LEU A 164 21.41 10.94 0.05
CA LEU A 164 21.31 9.52 -0.24
C LEU A 164 21.09 8.69 1.04
N ALA A 165 21.88 8.94 2.08
CA ALA A 165 21.74 8.26 3.37
C ALA A 165 20.36 8.53 4.00
N ALA A 166 19.89 9.79 3.97
CA ALA A 166 18.57 10.15 4.48
C ALA A 166 17.44 9.47 3.69
N ARG A 167 17.57 9.32 2.37
CA ARG A 167 16.60 8.60 1.53
C ARG A 167 16.50 7.13 1.92
N LEU A 168 17.63 6.45 2.08
CA LEU A 168 17.67 5.04 2.47
C LEU A 168 17.12 4.84 3.89
N ALA A 169 17.53 5.70 4.83
CA ALA A 169 17.02 5.66 6.21
C ALA A 169 15.50 5.89 6.26
N PHE A 170 14.98 6.85 5.47
CA PHE A 170 13.56 7.10 5.39
C PHE A 170 12.79 5.88 4.88
N ILE A 171 13.27 5.21 3.83
CA ILE A 171 12.61 4.00 3.28
C ILE A 171 12.49 2.93 4.38
N ILE A 172 13.59 2.63 5.06
CA ILE A 172 13.62 1.62 6.13
C ILE A 172 12.63 1.98 7.25
N VAL A 173 12.69 3.22 7.77
CA VAL A 173 11.82 3.66 8.87
C VAL A 173 10.35 3.65 8.45
N PHE A 174 10.05 4.16 7.26
CA PHE A 174 8.68 4.22 6.74
C PHE A 174 8.09 2.83 6.54
N GLU A 175 8.83 1.91 5.92
CA GLU A 175 8.38 0.53 5.71
C GLU A 175 8.09 -0.17 7.04
N HIS A 176 9.05 -0.15 7.98
CA HIS A 176 8.87 -0.81 9.28
C HIS A 176 7.71 -0.19 10.07
N LEU A 177 7.57 1.14 10.07
CA LEU A 177 6.46 1.80 10.75
C LEU A 177 5.11 1.38 10.18
N VAL A 178 4.96 1.41 8.85
CA VAL A 178 3.68 1.07 8.20
C VAL A 178 3.35 -0.42 8.36
N PHE A 179 4.35 -1.32 8.25
CA PHE A 179 4.13 -2.74 8.51
C PHE A 179 3.78 -3.01 9.98
N CYS A 180 4.43 -2.34 10.93
CA CYS A 180 4.07 -2.42 12.34
C CYS A 180 2.63 -1.97 12.59
N ILE A 181 2.20 -0.85 12.00
CA ILE A 181 0.81 -0.37 12.12
C ILE A 181 -0.15 -1.37 11.47
N LYS A 182 0.17 -1.91 10.28
CA LYS A 182 -0.65 -2.93 9.61
C LYS A 182 -0.83 -4.16 10.50
N HIS A 183 0.25 -4.68 11.07
CA HIS A 183 0.21 -5.83 11.98
C HIS A 183 -0.56 -5.53 13.26
N LEU A 184 -0.39 -4.33 13.84
CA LEU A 184 -1.15 -3.90 15.00
C LEU A 184 -2.65 -3.84 14.71
N ILE A 185 -3.06 -3.26 13.58
CA ILE A 185 -4.47 -3.19 13.18
C ILE A 185 -5.03 -4.60 12.98
N SER A 186 -4.27 -5.47 12.31
CA SER A 186 -4.67 -6.87 12.11
C SER A 186 -4.79 -7.64 13.43
N TYR A 187 -3.98 -7.31 14.44
CA TYR A 187 -4.10 -7.88 15.78
C TYR A 187 -5.31 -7.34 16.56
N LEU A 188 -5.63 -6.04 16.40
CA LEU A 188 -6.72 -5.39 17.13
C LEU A 188 -8.11 -5.76 16.61
N ILE A 189 -8.25 -6.00 15.30
CA ILE A 189 -9.54 -6.29 14.68
C ILE A 189 -9.73 -7.81 14.61
N PRO A 190 -10.66 -8.41 15.38
CA PRO A 190 -10.91 -9.84 15.28
C PRO A 190 -11.55 -10.19 13.94
N ASP A 191 -11.05 -11.24 13.27
CA ASP A 191 -11.51 -11.68 11.94
C ASP A 191 -13.01 -12.03 11.87
N LEU A 192 -13.64 -12.31 13.02
CA LEU A 192 -15.04 -12.67 13.12
C LEU A 192 -15.79 -11.68 14.03
N PRO A 193 -16.94 -11.11 13.60
CA PRO A 193 -17.73 -10.26 14.48
C PRO A 193 -18.43 -11.07 15.59
N LYS A 194 -18.69 -10.42 16.73
CA LYS A 194 -19.29 -11.04 17.93
C LYS A 194 -20.67 -11.67 17.62
N ASP A 195 -21.53 -10.94 16.92
CA ASP A 195 -22.88 -11.39 16.59
C ASP A 195 -22.88 -12.69 15.76
N LEU A 196 -21.98 -12.82 14.77
CA LEU A 196 -21.85 -14.08 14.02
C LEU A 196 -21.36 -15.24 14.90
N ARG A 197 -20.42 -14.99 15.82
CA ARG A 197 -20.00 -16.03 16.79
C ARG A 197 -21.17 -16.50 17.64
N ASP A 198 -21.99 -15.56 18.11
CA ASP A 198 -23.10 -15.87 19.00
C ASP A 198 -24.21 -16.61 18.26
N ARG A 199 -24.51 -16.24 17.02
CA ARG A 199 -25.43 -16.98 16.14
C ARG A 199 -24.93 -18.40 15.85
N MET A 200 -23.65 -18.56 15.47
CA MET A 200 -23.08 -19.89 15.26
C MET A 200 -23.08 -20.74 16.53
N ARG A 201 -22.83 -20.13 17.70
CA ARG A 201 -22.91 -20.83 18.99
C ARG A 201 -24.35 -21.28 19.29
N ARG A 202 -25.34 -20.42 19.01
CA ARG A 202 -26.76 -20.74 19.17
C ARG A 202 -27.21 -21.86 18.23
N GLU A 203 -26.83 -21.80 16.95
CA GLU A 203 -27.13 -22.87 15.99
C GLU A 203 -26.51 -24.20 16.43
N LYS A 204 -25.25 -24.20 16.86
CA LYS A 204 -24.59 -25.41 17.40
C LYS A 204 -25.29 -25.97 18.63
N TYR A 205 -25.70 -25.09 19.56
CA TYR A 205 -26.42 -25.50 20.76
C TYR A 205 -27.76 -26.17 20.42
N LEU A 206 -28.58 -25.54 19.57
CA LEU A 206 -29.88 -26.09 19.15
C LEU A 206 -29.71 -27.42 18.41
N ILE A 207 -28.70 -27.55 17.55
CA ILE A 207 -28.39 -28.81 16.85
C ILE A 207 -28.02 -29.92 17.84
N GLN A 208 -27.24 -29.60 18.88
CA GLN A 208 -26.84 -30.58 19.89
C GLN A 208 -28.03 -31.02 20.75
N GLU A 209 -28.91 -30.09 21.11
CA GLU A 209 -30.16 -30.39 21.83
C GLU A 209 -31.07 -31.31 21.01
N MET A 210 -31.30 -30.98 19.74
CA MET A 210 -32.09 -31.83 18.82
C MET A 210 -31.49 -33.23 18.64
N MET A 211 -30.16 -33.35 18.55
CA MET A 211 -29.50 -34.66 18.46
C MET A 211 -29.68 -35.49 19.72
N TYR A 212 -29.56 -34.86 20.90
CA TYR A 212 -29.74 -35.54 22.18
C TYR A 212 -31.17 -36.05 22.38
N GLU A 213 -32.17 -35.22 22.06
CA GLU A 213 -33.58 -35.62 22.10
C GLU A 213 -33.87 -36.79 21.14
N ALA A 214 -33.35 -36.73 19.91
CA ALA A 214 -33.50 -37.81 18.94
C ALA A 214 -32.87 -39.13 19.40
N GLU A 215 -31.71 -39.07 20.07
CA GLU A 215 -31.05 -40.26 20.64
C GLU A 215 -31.84 -40.84 21.82
N LEU A 216 -32.35 -40.00 22.72
CA LEU A 216 -33.25 -40.41 23.81
C LEU A 216 -34.49 -41.12 23.28
N GLU A 217 -35.16 -40.56 22.27
CA GLU A 217 -36.33 -41.19 21.64
C GLU A 217 -36.00 -42.55 21.03
N ARG A 218 -34.83 -42.67 20.38
CA ARG A 218 -34.35 -43.93 19.82
C ARG A 218 -34.14 -44.99 20.91
N LEU A 219 -33.43 -44.66 21.98
CA LEU A 219 -33.20 -45.57 23.11
C LEU A 219 -34.51 -45.99 23.79
N GLN A 220 -35.48 -45.09 23.90
CA GLN A 220 -36.80 -45.41 24.45
C GLN A 220 -37.57 -46.39 23.55
N LYS A 221 -37.51 -46.23 22.22
CA LYS A 221 -38.11 -47.18 21.26
C LYS A 221 -37.48 -48.56 21.39
N GLU A 222 -36.15 -48.66 21.40
CA GLU A 222 -35.43 -49.93 21.57
C GLU A 222 -35.79 -50.62 22.91
N ARG A 223 -35.92 -49.84 24.00
CA ARG A 223 -36.34 -50.39 25.31
C ARG A 223 -37.78 -50.89 25.30
N LYS A 224 -38.70 -50.20 24.62
CA LYS A 224 -40.09 -50.64 24.44
C LYS A 224 -40.18 -51.91 23.62
N GLU A 225 -39.40 -52.02 22.54
CA GLU A 225 -39.31 -53.23 21.72
C GLU A 225 -38.76 -54.42 22.49
N ARG A 226 -37.66 -54.23 23.25
CA ARG A 226 -37.14 -55.28 24.14
C ARG A 226 -38.17 -55.74 25.17
N LYS A 227 -38.94 -54.83 25.77
CA LYS A 227 -40.04 -55.19 26.68
C LYS A 227 -41.16 -55.95 25.98
N LYS A 228 -41.49 -55.59 24.73
CA LYS A 228 -42.51 -56.28 23.92
C LYS A 228 -42.06 -57.70 23.56
N ASN A 229 -40.82 -57.88 23.11
CA ASN A 229 -40.26 -59.20 22.81
C ASN A 229 -40.09 -60.06 24.06
N GLY A 230 -39.70 -59.48 25.20
CA GLY A 230 -39.63 -60.19 26.48
C GLY A 230 -41.00 -60.63 27.03
N LYS A 231 -42.06 -59.84 26.80
CA LYS A 231 -43.45 -60.23 27.12
C LYS A 231 -44.01 -61.28 26.17
N ALA A 232 -43.66 -61.22 24.88
CA ALA A 232 -44.04 -62.25 23.91
C ALA A 232 -43.46 -63.62 24.29
N HIS A 233 -42.19 -63.67 24.69
CA HIS A 233 -41.54 -64.90 25.15
C HIS A 233 -42.13 -65.52 26.44
N HIS A 234 -42.73 -64.69 27.31
CA HIS A 234 -43.39 -65.16 28.54
C HIS A 234 -44.81 -65.67 28.34
N ASN A 235 -45.46 -65.34 27.21
CA ASN A 235 -46.84 -65.72 26.91
C ASN A 235 -46.97 -66.98 26.04
N GLU A 236 -45.85 -67.65 25.71
CA GLU A 236 -45.80 -68.80 24.79
C GLU A 236 -45.70 -70.17 25.49
N TRP A 237 -45.85 -70.26 26.81
CA TRP A 237 -45.92 -71.56 27.50
C TRP A 237 -47.30 -71.76 28.13
N PRO A 238 -48.00 -72.87 27.80
CA PRO A 238 -49.38 -73.14 28.23
C PRO A 238 -49.50 -73.45 29.73
#